data_AF-A0A662A6Z5-F1
#
_entry.id   AF-A0A662A6Z5-F1
#
_cell.length_a   1.000
_cell.length_b   1.000
_cell.length_c   1.000
_cell.angle_alpha   90.00
_cell.angle_beta   90.00
_cell.angle_gamma   90.00
#
_symmetry.space_group_name_H-M   'P 1'
#
loop_
_entity.id
_entity.type
_entity.pdbx_description
1 polymer ?
#
loop_
_entity_poly.entity_id
_entity_poly.type
_entity_poly.pdbx_seq_one_letter_code
_entity_poly.pdbx_strand_id
1 'polypeptide(L)'
;MKKKNTLTFISLVTLALVIIALFSQQLKTDKRTSYDKFLAQEYQKVSNLYDDNDDTDNKPDHPELAALQNYYMVFDPEENRVPVERLAVANKYTQQLQKQNNLKSGNVIEWEQTGSNMGGRMRGIMWDPNDANGYKVWACSVTGGLWYNGDISNNNSEWQIVDGLWPGLATSSIAYDPNNTQIFYVGTGEYQTARVIYRESSGVGYGIWKTIDGGTSWELLESTEEFKYISDIKVRNENGNSVIYAGIVSGTYHGIEHPSGPSDGLYRSTDGGTNWEQVMPDIAGKEMPYAPADLEISSNGRIFVGSMKNLDGNGGATILWSDEGTAGSWTIYDYYETIIPNDPEFPVPGRVILSAAPSDGNIVYAIVGAGWIGSPNFNYARGRYILKSTDGGESWSEKNLPGGDPGW
;
A
#
# COMPACT_ATOMS: atom_id res chain seq x y z
N MET A 1 21.71 -66.63 -23.72
CA MET A 1 21.49 -66.12 -22.34
C MET A 1 21.33 -64.59 -22.25
N LYS A 2 21.93 -63.76 -23.11
CA LYS A 2 21.83 -62.28 -23.01
C LYS A 2 20.43 -61.67 -23.22
N LYS A 3 19.58 -62.20 -24.13
CA LYS A 3 18.22 -61.67 -24.39
C LYS A 3 17.23 -61.82 -23.22
N LYS A 4 17.37 -62.86 -22.38
CA LYS A 4 16.48 -63.06 -21.22
C LYS A 4 16.72 -61.99 -20.15
N ASN A 5 17.97 -61.62 -19.90
CA ASN A 5 18.31 -60.63 -18.87
C ASN A 5 17.86 -59.21 -19.25
N THR A 6 17.86 -58.86 -20.53
CA THR A 6 17.35 -57.56 -21.02
C THR A 6 15.83 -57.47 -20.87
N LEU A 7 15.08 -58.54 -21.17
CA LEU A 7 13.63 -58.56 -20.98
C LEU A 7 13.25 -58.45 -19.50
N THR A 8 13.94 -59.18 -18.61
CA THR A 8 13.69 -59.10 -17.16
C THR A 8 14.01 -57.73 -16.59
N PHE A 9 15.10 -57.09 -17.06
CA PHE A 9 15.45 -55.73 -16.65
C PHE A 9 14.41 -54.70 -17.11
N ILE A 10 13.95 -54.77 -18.37
CA ILE A 10 12.88 -53.89 -18.87
C ILE A 10 11.59 -54.12 -18.07
N SER A 11 11.20 -55.36 -17.79
CA SER A 11 10.00 -55.65 -16.97
C SER A 11 10.09 -55.11 -15.54
N LEU A 12 11.27 -55.17 -14.91
CA LEU A 12 11.49 -54.63 -13.57
C LEU A 12 11.42 -53.10 -13.56
N VAL A 13 11.99 -52.43 -14.57
CA VAL A 13 11.90 -50.98 -14.73
C VAL A 13 10.45 -50.54 -14.99
N THR A 14 9.72 -51.24 -15.87
CA THR A 14 8.30 -50.95 -16.12
C THR A 14 7.45 -51.17 -14.87
N LEU A 15 7.70 -52.23 -14.11
CA LEU A 15 7.00 -52.48 -12.85
C LEU A 15 7.30 -51.40 -11.80
N ALA A 16 8.55 -50.96 -11.69
CA ALA A 16 8.93 -49.85 -10.81
C ALA A 16 8.22 -48.55 -11.22
N LEU A 17 8.15 -48.23 -12.52
CA LEU A 17 7.43 -47.06 -13.03
C LEU A 17 5.91 -47.16 -12.76
N VAL A 18 5.31 -48.34 -12.89
CA VAL A 18 3.89 -48.56 -12.57
C VAL A 18 3.64 -48.39 -11.07
N ILE A 19 4.51 -48.93 -10.22
CA ILE A 19 4.41 -48.75 -8.75
C ILE A 19 4.53 -47.26 -8.40
N ILE A 20 5.51 -46.54 -8.96
CA ILE A 20 5.67 -45.10 -8.75
C ILE A 20 4.41 -44.35 -9.21
N ALA A 21 3.84 -44.70 -10.37
CA ALA A 21 2.61 -44.09 -10.86
C ALA A 21 1.42 -44.33 -9.92
N LEU A 22 1.23 -45.57 -9.44
CA LEU A 22 0.17 -45.92 -8.50
C LEU A 22 0.32 -45.20 -7.16
N PHE A 23 1.53 -45.17 -6.59
CA PHE A 23 1.81 -44.40 -5.36
C PHE A 23 1.55 -42.90 -5.57
N SER A 24 1.95 -42.34 -6.71
CA SER A 24 1.69 -40.93 -7.02
C SER A 24 0.19 -40.63 -7.14
N GLN A 25 -0.59 -41.57 -7.66
CA GLN A 25 -2.04 -41.43 -7.81
C GLN A 25 -2.75 -41.56 -6.46
N GLN A 26 -2.28 -42.46 -5.59
CA GLN A 26 -2.78 -42.60 -4.23
C GLN A 26 -2.50 -41.34 -3.40
N LEU A 27 -1.26 -40.81 -3.45
CA LEU A 27 -0.90 -39.55 -2.79
C LEU A 27 -1.77 -38.36 -3.26
N LYS A 28 -2.06 -38.26 -4.56
CA LYS A 28 -2.98 -37.23 -5.09
C LYS A 28 -4.40 -37.39 -4.56
N THR A 29 -4.88 -38.63 -4.47
CA THR A 29 -6.23 -38.94 -3.95
C THR A 29 -6.35 -38.60 -2.47
N ASP A 30 -5.31 -38.90 -1.69
CA ASP A 30 -5.25 -38.58 -0.26
C ASP A 30 -5.24 -37.07 -0.03
N LYS A 31 -4.44 -36.31 -0.81
CA LYS A 31 -4.43 -34.84 -0.77
C LYS A 31 -5.81 -34.24 -1.08
N ARG A 32 -6.46 -34.69 -2.15
CA ARG A 32 -7.81 -34.23 -2.51
C ARG A 32 -8.83 -34.53 -1.40
N THR A 33 -8.82 -35.75 -0.88
CA THR A 33 -9.73 -36.16 0.20
C THR A 33 -9.51 -35.34 1.46
N SER A 34 -8.26 -35.00 1.77
CA SER A 34 -7.92 -34.11 2.89
C SER A 34 -8.46 -32.70 2.69
N TYR A 35 -8.32 -32.14 1.48
CA TYR A 35 -8.83 -30.81 1.16
C TYR A 35 -10.37 -30.76 1.16
N ASP A 36 -11.04 -31.79 0.63
CA ASP A 36 -12.50 -31.90 0.66
C ASP A 36 -13.03 -31.92 2.11
N LYS A 37 -12.33 -32.61 3.03
CA LYS A 37 -12.64 -32.61 4.46
C LYS A 37 -12.44 -31.23 5.10
N PHE A 38 -11.35 -30.54 4.75
CA PHE A 38 -11.10 -29.18 5.20
C PHE A 38 -12.22 -28.24 4.77
N LEU A 39 -12.58 -28.21 3.48
CA LEU A 39 -13.68 -27.37 2.98
C LEU A 39 -14.99 -27.69 3.70
N ALA A 40 -15.34 -28.96 3.88
CA ALA A 40 -16.55 -29.35 4.60
C ALA A 40 -16.57 -28.82 6.05
N GLN A 41 -15.43 -28.82 6.74
CA GLN A 41 -15.29 -28.25 8.08
C GLN A 41 -15.46 -26.72 8.08
N GLU A 42 -14.90 -26.03 7.10
CA GLU A 42 -15.03 -24.57 7.00
C GLU A 42 -16.46 -24.14 6.65
N TYR A 43 -17.13 -24.82 5.71
CA TYR A 43 -18.54 -24.56 5.38
C TYR A 43 -19.47 -24.78 6.60
N GLN A 44 -19.19 -25.77 7.46
CA GLN A 44 -19.94 -25.99 8.69
C GLN A 44 -19.81 -24.86 9.71
N LYS A 45 -18.68 -24.14 9.75
CA LYS A 45 -18.54 -22.98 10.64
C LYS A 45 -19.50 -21.85 10.23
N VAL A 46 -19.72 -21.69 8.93
CA VAL A 46 -20.58 -20.63 8.38
C VAL A 46 -22.06 -20.97 8.55
N SER A 47 -22.47 -22.23 8.34
CA SER A 47 -23.86 -22.65 8.57
C SER A 47 -24.31 -22.41 10.02
N ASN A 48 -23.39 -22.54 10.99
CA ASN A 48 -23.68 -22.34 12.41
C ASN A 48 -23.79 -20.86 12.85
N LEU A 49 -23.49 -19.90 11.96
CA LEU A 49 -23.65 -18.47 12.24
C LEU A 49 -25.09 -17.98 11.95
N TYR A 50 -25.93 -18.82 11.36
CA TYR A 50 -27.31 -18.52 11.03
C TYR A 50 -28.25 -19.30 11.94
N ASP A 51 -29.27 -18.61 12.46
CA ASP A 51 -30.36 -19.25 13.17
C ASP A 51 -31.33 -19.82 12.13
N ASP A 52 -31.34 -21.15 11.97
CA ASP A 52 -32.19 -21.93 11.04
C ASP A 52 -33.72 -21.73 11.24
N ASN A 53 -34.14 -20.79 12.09
CA ASN A 53 -35.54 -20.55 12.43
C ASN A 53 -36.31 -19.74 11.36
N ASP A 54 -35.66 -19.24 10.31
CA ASP A 54 -36.35 -18.62 9.17
C ASP A 54 -36.32 -19.58 7.97
N ASP A 55 -37.30 -20.50 7.96
CA ASP A 55 -37.47 -21.63 7.03
C ASP A 55 -37.80 -21.19 5.57
N THR A 56 -37.48 -19.96 5.18
CA THR A 56 -37.88 -19.36 3.90
C THR A 56 -36.77 -19.14 2.87
N ASP A 57 -35.48 -19.29 3.20
CA ASP A 57 -34.43 -19.05 2.19
C ASP A 57 -33.14 -19.87 2.37
N ASN A 58 -33.26 -21.20 2.37
CA ASN A 58 -32.12 -22.11 2.14
C ASN A 58 -31.71 -22.13 0.64
N LYS A 59 -31.51 -20.95 0.02
CA LYS A 59 -31.05 -20.85 -1.37
C LYS A 59 -29.52 -20.76 -1.40
N PRO A 60 -28.84 -21.55 -2.24
CA PRO A 60 -27.37 -21.50 -2.39
C PRO A 60 -26.85 -20.18 -3.02
N ASP A 61 -27.74 -19.25 -3.37
CA ASP A 61 -27.42 -18.02 -4.11
C ASP A 61 -27.28 -16.77 -3.22
N HIS A 62 -27.15 -16.94 -1.91
CA HIS A 62 -26.92 -15.80 -1.03
C HIS A 62 -25.56 -15.14 -1.35
N PRO A 63 -25.50 -13.80 -1.45
CA PRO A 63 -24.27 -13.08 -1.79
C PRO A 63 -23.06 -13.45 -0.94
N GLU A 64 -23.25 -13.73 0.34
CA GLU A 64 -22.22 -14.16 1.27
C GLU A 64 -21.73 -15.59 1.03
N LEU A 65 -22.62 -16.53 0.65
CA LEU A 65 -22.23 -17.90 0.29
C LEU A 65 -21.48 -17.91 -1.03
N ALA A 66 -21.91 -17.09 -2.00
CA ALA A 66 -21.18 -16.88 -3.25
C ALA A 66 -19.80 -16.23 -2.99
N ALA A 67 -19.71 -15.24 -2.10
CA ALA A 67 -18.44 -14.64 -1.70
C ALA A 67 -17.51 -15.66 -1.03
N LEU A 68 -18.04 -16.51 -0.15
CA LEU A 68 -17.30 -17.57 0.53
C LEU A 68 -16.83 -18.65 -0.46
N GLN A 69 -17.68 -19.05 -1.40
CA GLN A 69 -17.32 -19.98 -2.46
C GLN A 69 -16.20 -19.41 -3.33
N ASN A 70 -16.32 -18.15 -3.77
CA ASN A 70 -15.28 -17.46 -4.52
C ASN A 70 -13.96 -17.38 -3.74
N TYR A 71 -14.04 -17.11 -2.44
CA TYR A 71 -12.88 -17.11 -1.55
C TYR A 71 -12.18 -18.48 -1.51
N TYR A 72 -12.92 -19.59 -1.35
CA TYR A 72 -12.33 -20.93 -1.37
C TYR A 72 -11.88 -21.42 -2.76
N MET A 73 -12.42 -20.85 -3.84
CA MET A 73 -11.95 -21.15 -5.20
C MET A 73 -10.53 -20.67 -5.46
N VAL A 74 -10.05 -19.68 -4.70
CA VAL A 74 -8.70 -19.11 -4.84
C VAL A 74 -7.73 -19.58 -3.75
N PHE A 75 -8.11 -20.57 -2.95
CA PHE A 75 -7.22 -21.20 -1.97
C PHE A 75 -6.14 -22.04 -2.64
N ASP A 76 -4.94 -22.01 -2.08
CA ASP A 76 -3.94 -23.03 -2.30
C ASP A 76 -4.30 -24.27 -1.47
N PRO A 77 -4.57 -25.44 -2.09
CA PRO A 77 -4.96 -26.65 -1.36
C PRO A 77 -3.85 -27.24 -0.47
N GLU A 78 -2.58 -26.84 -0.66
CA GLU A 78 -1.47 -27.26 0.18
C GLU A 78 -1.29 -26.34 1.39
N GLU A 79 -1.57 -25.05 1.24
CA GLU A 79 -1.41 -24.05 2.33
C GLU A 79 -2.71 -23.75 3.09
N ASN A 80 -3.87 -24.18 2.58
CA ASN A 80 -5.19 -23.88 3.13
C ASN A 80 -5.43 -22.38 3.38
N ARG A 81 -4.94 -21.53 2.47
CA ARG A 81 -5.16 -20.08 2.45
C ARG A 81 -5.06 -19.54 1.03
N VAL A 82 -5.47 -18.29 0.83
CA VAL A 82 -5.15 -17.55 -0.40
C VAL A 82 -3.71 -17.02 -0.30
N PRO A 83 -2.79 -17.44 -1.19
CA PRO A 83 -1.41 -16.98 -1.16
C PRO A 83 -1.27 -15.60 -1.85
N VAL A 84 -1.74 -14.55 -1.18
CA VAL A 84 -1.78 -13.16 -1.71
C VAL A 84 -0.41 -12.63 -2.14
N GLU A 85 0.67 -13.16 -1.57
CA GLU A 85 2.04 -12.85 -1.95
C GLU A 85 2.40 -13.31 -3.37
N ARG A 86 1.64 -14.24 -3.96
CA ARG A 86 1.85 -14.73 -5.32
C ARG A 86 1.12 -13.89 -6.39
N LEU A 87 0.28 -12.94 -5.99
CA LEU A 87 -0.54 -12.14 -6.92
C LEU A 87 0.31 -11.32 -7.89
N ALA A 88 1.41 -10.70 -7.42
CA ALA A 88 2.31 -9.94 -8.29
C ALA A 88 2.94 -10.82 -9.37
N VAL A 89 3.41 -12.02 -9.01
CA VAL A 89 3.97 -13.00 -9.94
C VAL A 89 2.93 -13.48 -10.95
N ALA A 90 1.71 -13.78 -10.48
CA ALA A 90 0.61 -14.20 -11.33
C ALA A 90 0.19 -13.10 -12.31
N ASN A 91 0.13 -11.84 -11.86
CA ASN A 91 -0.18 -10.70 -12.71
C ASN A 91 0.90 -10.51 -13.81
N LYS A 92 2.19 -10.57 -13.43
CA LYS A 92 3.30 -10.51 -14.39
C LYS A 92 3.22 -11.61 -15.45
N TYR A 93 2.96 -12.85 -15.03
CA TYR A 93 2.78 -13.96 -15.95
C TYR A 93 1.58 -13.74 -16.89
N THR A 94 0.48 -13.22 -16.38
CA THR A 94 -0.73 -12.90 -17.16
C THR A 94 -0.44 -11.83 -18.21
N GLN A 95 0.25 -10.74 -17.83
CA GLN A 95 0.67 -9.70 -18.76
C GLN A 95 1.63 -10.22 -19.84
N GLN A 96 2.56 -11.11 -19.48
CA GLN A 96 3.45 -11.75 -20.45
C GLN A 96 2.68 -12.60 -21.46
N LEU A 97 1.71 -13.40 -20.98
CA LEU A 97 0.83 -14.16 -21.86
C LEU A 97 0.03 -13.24 -22.77
N GLN A 98 -0.55 -12.14 -22.28
CA GLN A 98 -1.26 -11.17 -23.11
C GLN A 98 -0.36 -10.53 -24.18
N LYS A 99 0.90 -10.22 -23.86
CA LYS A 99 1.88 -9.66 -24.81
C LYS A 99 2.32 -10.68 -25.88
N GLN A 100 2.50 -11.95 -25.50
CA GLN A 100 2.97 -13.01 -26.43
C GLN A 100 1.89 -13.53 -27.36
N ASN A 101 0.66 -13.51 -26.87
CA ASN A 101 -0.45 -14.21 -27.46
C ASN A 101 -1.28 -13.10 -28.11
N ASN A 102 -1.18 -12.94 -29.44
CA ASN A 102 -2.20 -12.27 -30.26
C ASN A 102 -3.49 -13.10 -30.15
N LEU A 103 -4.06 -13.16 -28.94
CA LEU A 103 -5.25 -13.90 -28.64
C LEU A 103 -6.30 -13.30 -29.54
N LYS A 104 -6.67 -14.07 -30.57
CA LYS A 104 -7.90 -13.83 -31.31
C LYS A 104 -8.97 -13.72 -30.24
N SER A 105 -9.42 -12.49 -30.04
CA SER A 105 -10.50 -12.08 -29.17
C SER A 105 -11.67 -13.05 -29.33
N GLY A 106 -11.70 -14.12 -28.53
CA GLY A 106 -12.97 -14.73 -28.12
C GLY A 106 -13.72 -13.66 -27.34
N ASN A 107 -15.05 -13.63 -27.46
CA ASN A 107 -15.95 -12.63 -26.89
C ASN A 107 -15.33 -11.85 -25.72
N VAL A 108 -14.93 -10.61 -25.98
CA VAL A 108 -14.47 -9.70 -24.94
C VAL A 108 -15.62 -9.58 -23.96
N ILE A 109 -15.36 -9.94 -22.70
CA ILE A 109 -16.32 -9.65 -21.63
C ILE A 109 -16.23 -8.14 -21.40
N GLU A 110 -17.26 -7.42 -21.85
CA GLU A 110 -17.41 -6.00 -21.57
C GLU A 110 -18.04 -5.86 -20.19
N TRP A 111 -17.27 -5.31 -19.25
CA TRP A 111 -17.76 -4.98 -17.93
C TRP A 111 -18.37 -3.58 -17.95
N GLU A 112 -19.67 -3.49 -17.64
CA GLU A 112 -20.34 -2.21 -17.41
C GLU A 112 -20.40 -1.96 -15.88
N GLN A 113 -19.83 -0.84 -15.44
CA GLN A 113 -19.96 -0.44 -14.04
C GLN A 113 -21.37 0.10 -13.78
N THR A 114 -22.03 -0.37 -12.72
CA THR A 114 -23.23 0.29 -12.23
C THR A 114 -22.80 1.54 -11.46
N GLY A 115 -23.18 2.73 -11.93
CA GLY A 115 -22.85 3.99 -11.27
C GLY A 115 -23.22 3.99 -9.78
N SER A 116 -22.36 4.59 -8.96
CA SER A 116 -22.57 4.76 -7.51
C SER A 116 -22.19 6.18 -7.12
N ASN A 117 -23.01 6.81 -6.26
CA ASN A 117 -22.73 8.13 -5.69
C ASN A 117 -22.18 8.05 -4.25
N MET A 118 -21.80 6.85 -3.79
CA MET A 118 -21.21 6.68 -2.47
C MET A 118 -19.69 6.90 -2.55
N GLY A 119 -19.22 7.91 -1.84
CA GLY A 119 -17.78 8.16 -1.70
C GLY A 119 -17.08 7.09 -0.85
N GLY A 120 -15.82 6.83 -1.17
CA GLY A 120 -14.91 5.99 -0.38
C GLY A 120 -13.79 6.82 0.25
N ARG A 121 -12.90 6.15 0.99
CA ARG A 121 -11.70 6.80 1.54
C ARG A 121 -10.67 7.03 0.43
N MET A 122 -10.26 8.29 0.29
CA MET A 122 -9.22 8.72 -0.64
C MET A 122 -7.96 9.14 0.12
N ARG A 123 -6.79 8.95 -0.50
CA ARG A 123 -5.48 9.25 0.14
C ARG A 123 -4.60 10.19 -0.68
N GLY A 124 -4.70 10.14 -2.01
CA GLY A 124 -3.92 10.96 -2.92
C GLY A 124 -4.80 11.63 -3.94
N ILE A 125 -4.41 12.82 -4.37
CA ILE A 125 -5.01 13.56 -5.46
C ILE A 125 -3.90 14.30 -6.21
N MET A 126 -3.96 14.32 -7.53
CA MET A 126 -3.00 15.03 -8.36
C MET A 126 -3.70 15.59 -9.59
N TRP A 127 -3.58 16.89 -9.81
CA TRP A 127 -3.96 17.50 -11.08
C TRP A 127 -2.97 17.04 -12.16
N ASP A 128 -3.48 16.60 -13.30
CA ASP A 128 -2.63 16.10 -14.38
C ASP A 128 -1.74 17.24 -14.91
N PRO A 129 -0.40 17.12 -14.83
CA PRO A 129 0.50 18.17 -15.29
C PRO A 129 0.48 18.34 -16.82
N ASN A 130 -0.08 17.38 -17.57
CA ASN A 130 -0.20 17.45 -19.02
C ASN A 130 -1.53 18.04 -19.50
N ASP A 131 -2.47 18.32 -18.58
CA ASP A 131 -3.70 19.01 -18.93
C ASP A 131 -3.53 20.52 -18.77
N ALA A 132 -3.39 21.21 -19.91
CA ALA A 132 -3.22 22.65 -19.98
C ALA A 132 -4.40 23.45 -19.39
N ASN A 133 -5.60 22.84 -19.29
CA ASN A 133 -6.77 23.51 -18.71
C ASN A 133 -6.88 23.29 -17.19
N GLY A 134 -6.15 22.32 -16.63
CA GLY A 134 -6.18 22.00 -15.20
C GLY A 134 -7.50 21.37 -14.73
N TYR A 135 -8.21 20.65 -15.60
CA TYR A 135 -9.47 19.98 -15.28
C TYR A 135 -9.30 18.49 -15.00
N LYS A 136 -8.30 17.85 -15.59
CA LYS A 136 -8.02 16.42 -15.38
C LYS A 136 -7.38 16.20 -14.01
N VAL A 137 -7.97 15.29 -13.23
CA VAL A 137 -7.54 14.98 -11.87
C VAL A 137 -7.43 13.47 -11.69
N TRP A 138 -6.33 13.04 -11.07
CA TRP A 138 -6.09 11.68 -10.61
C TRP A 138 -6.42 11.56 -9.13
N ALA A 139 -6.94 10.42 -8.69
CA ALA A 139 -7.28 10.19 -7.29
C ALA A 139 -6.97 8.75 -6.86
N CYS A 140 -6.29 8.63 -5.72
CA CYS A 140 -5.91 7.35 -5.12
C CYS A 140 -6.96 6.93 -4.08
N SER A 141 -7.65 5.82 -4.36
CA SER A 141 -8.59 5.20 -3.44
C SER A 141 -7.91 4.11 -2.61
N VAL A 142 -8.35 3.97 -1.37
CA VAL A 142 -7.84 2.96 -0.43
C VAL A 142 -8.31 1.54 -0.77
N THR A 143 -9.53 1.38 -1.29
CA THR A 143 -10.07 0.06 -1.61
C THR A 143 -10.51 -0.05 -3.07
N GLY A 144 -10.36 1.03 -3.85
CA GLY A 144 -10.88 1.13 -5.22
C GLY A 144 -9.83 1.30 -6.31
N GLY A 145 -8.54 1.32 -5.99
CA GLY A 145 -7.47 1.53 -6.96
C GLY A 145 -7.26 2.99 -7.34
N LEU A 146 -6.60 3.21 -8.48
CA LEU A 146 -6.36 4.53 -9.05
C LEU A 146 -7.49 4.92 -10.01
N TRP A 147 -7.96 6.15 -9.86
CA TRP A 147 -9.01 6.74 -10.68
C TRP A 147 -8.55 8.04 -11.35
N TYR A 148 -9.19 8.41 -12.45
CA TYR A 148 -9.07 9.75 -13.00
C TYR A 148 -10.41 10.29 -13.47
N ASN A 149 -10.56 11.61 -13.44
CA ASN A 149 -11.65 12.33 -14.09
C ASN A 149 -11.03 13.26 -15.14
N GLY A 150 -11.53 13.21 -16.37
CA GLY A 150 -10.99 14.01 -17.48
C GLY A 150 -11.34 15.50 -17.42
N ASP A 151 -12.42 15.85 -16.74
CA ASP A 151 -12.89 17.22 -16.61
C ASP A 151 -13.72 17.40 -15.34
N ILE A 152 -13.05 17.72 -14.22
CA ILE A 152 -13.72 17.87 -12.93
C ILE A 152 -14.65 19.10 -12.87
N SER A 153 -14.60 19.99 -13.87
CA SER A 153 -15.50 21.15 -13.97
C SER A 153 -16.87 20.79 -14.54
N ASN A 154 -16.98 19.65 -15.21
CA ASN A 154 -18.20 19.14 -15.81
C ASN A 154 -18.87 18.10 -14.89
N ASN A 155 -20.05 18.42 -14.37
CA ASN A 155 -20.83 17.52 -13.50
C ASN A 155 -21.23 16.19 -14.14
N ASN A 156 -21.18 16.07 -15.48
CA ASN A 156 -21.44 14.83 -16.20
C ASN A 156 -20.16 14.04 -16.51
N SER A 157 -18.99 14.55 -16.13
CA SER A 157 -17.71 13.84 -16.32
C SER A 157 -17.58 12.74 -15.27
N GLU A 158 -17.45 11.51 -15.73
CA GLU A 158 -17.36 10.33 -14.87
C GLU A 158 -15.92 10.02 -14.46
N TRP A 159 -15.77 9.49 -13.24
CA TRP A 159 -14.50 8.93 -12.80
C TRP A 159 -14.28 7.58 -13.48
N GLN A 160 -13.09 7.39 -14.04
CA GLN A 160 -12.66 6.17 -14.71
C GLN A 160 -11.62 5.46 -13.85
N ILE A 161 -11.78 4.15 -13.66
CA ILE A 161 -10.75 3.32 -13.02
C ILE A 161 -9.63 3.08 -14.03
N VAL A 162 -8.37 3.16 -13.58
CA VAL A 162 -7.20 2.95 -14.44
C VAL A 162 -7.02 1.46 -14.77
N ASP A 163 -7.05 0.62 -13.74
CA ASP A 163 -6.97 -0.83 -13.88
C ASP A 163 -7.53 -1.49 -12.62
N GLY A 164 -8.56 -2.31 -12.79
CA GLY A 164 -9.19 -3.06 -11.70
C GLY A 164 -8.46 -4.36 -11.34
N LEU A 165 -7.41 -4.73 -12.08
CA LEU A 165 -6.72 -6.02 -11.98
C LEU A 165 -5.29 -5.90 -11.41
N TRP A 166 -4.90 -4.74 -10.87
CA TRP A 166 -3.66 -4.64 -10.11
C TRP A 166 -3.68 -5.63 -8.93
N PRO A 167 -2.52 -6.20 -8.53
CA PRO A 167 -2.43 -7.15 -7.42
C PRO A 167 -3.01 -6.64 -6.10
N GLY A 168 -3.10 -5.32 -5.92
CA GLY A 168 -3.80 -4.68 -4.83
C GLY A 168 -4.44 -3.36 -5.28
N LEU A 169 -5.63 -3.08 -4.72
CA LEU A 169 -6.40 -1.86 -5.00
C LEU A 169 -6.12 -0.72 -4.02
N ALA A 170 -5.27 -0.93 -3.02
CA ALA A 170 -4.91 0.11 -2.07
C ALA A 170 -3.86 1.05 -2.66
N THR A 171 -4.29 2.24 -3.05
CA THR A 171 -3.39 3.31 -3.52
C THR A 171 -3.38 4.45 -2.51
N SER A 172 -2.19 4.97 -2.21
CA SER A 172 -1.96 5.86 -1.07
C SER A 172 -1.38 7.22 -1.44
N SER A 173 -0.66 7.30 -2.55
CA SER A 173 0.06 8.50 -2.99
C SER A 173 0.23 8.48 -4.51
N ILE A 174 0.33 9.66 -5.09
CA ILE A 174 0.63 9.84 -6.51
C ILE A 174 1.48 11.10 -6.69
N ALA A 175 2.50 11.02 -7.52
CA ALA A 175 3.37 12.14 -7.86
C ALA A 175 3.81 12.06 -9.32
N TYR A 176 4.08 13.22 -9.92
CA TYR A 176 4.69 13.32 -11.25
C TYR A 176 6.13 13.79 -11.17
N ASP A 177 6.91 13.45 -12.19
CA ASP A 177 8.26 13.94 -12.36
C ASP A 177 8.25 15.37 -12.96
N PRO A 178 8.78 16.39 -12.25
CA PRO A 178 8.81 17.76 -12.75
C PRO A 178 9.74 17.95 -13.97
N ASN A 179 10.70 17.05 -14.21
CA ASN A 179 11.57 17.11 -15.39
C ASN A 179 10.96 16.43 -16.62
N ASN A 180 9.98 15.55 -16.42
CA ASN A 180 9.23 14.90 -17.49
C ASN A 180 7.81 14.56 -17.02
N THR A 181 6.87 15.42 -17.38
CA THR A 181 5.47 15.32 -16.96
C THR A 181 4.74 14.11 -17.53
N GLN A 182 5.35 13.30 -18.40
CA GLN A 182 4.80 12.01 -18.82
C GLN A 182 5.03 10.90 -17.79
N ILE A 183 5.90 11.12 -16.79
CA ILE A 183 6.27 10.11 -15.80
C ILE A 183 5.54 10.37 -14.49
N PHE A 184 4.72 9.40 -14.05
CA PHE A 184 4.08 9.41 -12.73
C PHE A 184 4.45 8.17 -11.93
N TYR A 185 4.29 8.27 -10.62
CA TYR A 185 4.51 7.22 -9.64
C TYR A 185 3.30 7.13 -8.72
N VAL A 186 2.83 5.92 -8.46
CA VAL A 186 1.70 5.64 -7.57
C VAL A 186 2.15 4.67 -6.49
N GLY A 187 2.11 5.13 -5.24
CA GLY A 187 2.38 4.30 -4.08
C GLY A 187 1.17 3.45 -3.72
N THR A 188 1.42 2.21 -3.35
CA THR A 188 0.38 1.28 -2.88
C THR A 188 0.49 0.98 -1.39
N GLY A 189 -0.58 0.40 -0.85
CA GLY A 189 -0.68 0.01 0.55
C GLY A 189 -1.29 1.11 1.43
N GLU A 190 -2.28 0.76 2.23
CA GLU A 190 -2.89 1.70 3.16
C GLU A 190 -2.22 1.62 4.53
N TYR A 191 -1.31 2.56 4.80
CA TYR A 191 -0.53 2.52 6.04
C TYR A 191 -1.31 3.02 7.27
N GLN A 192 -2.31 3.87 7.10
CA GLN A 192 -2.90 4.61 8.23
C GLN A 192 -3.81 3.73 9.09
N THR A 193 -4.71 2.95 8.49
CA THR A 193 -5.41 1.87 9.20
C THR A 193 -4.50 0.69 9.51
N ALA A 194 -3.48 0.39 8.71
CA ALA A 194 -2.52 -0.64 9.11
C ALA A 194 -1.77 -0.31 10.42
N ARG A 195 -1.71 0.96 10.85
CA ARG A 195 -0.90 1.40 12.00
C ARG A 195 -1.70 1.97 13.17
N VAL A 196 -2.78 2.70 12.89
CA VAL A 196 -3.46 3.51 13.92
C VAL A 196 -4.76 2.85 14.37
N ILE A 197 -5.39 2.07 13.50
CA ILE A 197 -6.78 1.66 13.65
C ILE A 197 -6.92 0.23 13.16
N TYR A 198 -7.02 -0.76 14.05
CA TYR A 198 -7.44 -2.12 13.66
C TYR A 198 -8.80 -2.02 12.94
N ARG A 199 -8.77 -1.93 11.62
CA ARG A 199 -9.90 -1.98 10.70
C ARG A 199 -9.46 -2.78 9.50
N GLU A 200 -10.32 -3.70 9.11
CA GLU A 200 -10.23 -4.49 7.89
C GLU A 200 -10.32 -3.64 6.60
N SER A 201 -10.32 -2.30 6.72
CA SER A 201 -10.30 -1.33 5.62
C SER A 201 -8.88 -0.95 5.15
N SER A 202 -7.85 -1.62 5.68
CA SER A 202 -6.47 -1.50 5.18
C SER A 202 -6.27 -2.40 3.95
N GLY A 203 -5.17 -2.24 3.24
CA GLY A 203 -4.76 -3.15 2.18
C GLY A 203 -3.24 -3.15 2.08
N VAL A 204 -2.65 -4.34 1.97
CA VAL A 204 -1.20 -4.49 1.77
C VAL A 204 -0.85 -4.03 0.35
N GLY A 205 0.18 -3.21 0.24
CA GLY A 205 0.72 -2.75 -1.03
C GLY A 205 1.68 -3.73 -1.68
N TYR A 206 1.94 -3.50 -2.95
CA TYR A 206 2.79 -4.32 -3.81
C TYR A 206 3.93 -3.49 -4.44
N GLY A 207 4.30 -2.36 -3.82
CA GLY A 207 5.31 -1.44 -4.32
C GLY A 207 4.75 -0.21 -5.03
N ILE A 208 5.54 0.32 -5.96
CA ILE A 208 5.25 1.55 -6.70
C ILE A 208 4.94 1.20 -8.15
N TRP A 209 3.81 1.72 -8.65
CA TRP A 209 3.47 1.67 -10.07
C TRP A 209 3.99 2.92 -10.77
N LYS A 210 4.53 2.75 -11.97
CA LYS A 210 5.09 3.82 -12.78
C LYS A 210 4.44 3.85 -14.16
N THR A 211 4.15 5.05 -14.63
CA THR A 211 3.84 5.32 -16.04
C THR A 211 4.97 6.15 -16.65
N ILE A 212 5.14 6.05 -17.96
CA ILE A 212 6.05 6.90 -18.76
C ILE A 212 5.32 7.56 -19.93
N ASP A 213 4.00 7.44 -20.00
CA ASP A 213 3.15 7.87 -21.10
C ASP A 213 1.92 8.66 -20.62
N GLY A 214 2.06 9.39 -19.51
CA GLY A 214 1.02 10.26 -18.97
C GLY A 214 -0.17 9.50 -18.38
N GLY A 215 0.07 8.27 -17.93
CA GLY A 215 -0.93 7.41 -17.30
C GLY A 215 -1.76 6.58 -18.27
N THR A 216 -1.32 6.43 -19.53
CA THR A 216 -1.98 5.55 -20.52
C THR A 216 -1.70 4.08 -20.20
N SER A 217 -0.48 3.78 -19.78
CA SER A 217 -0.07 2.46 -19.29
C SER A 217 0.78 2.56 -18.03
N TRP A 218 0.74 1.51 -17.22
CA TRP A 218 1.39 1.45 -15.92
C TRP A 218 2.11 0.11 -15.75
N GLU A 219 3.31 0.16 -15.20
CA GLU A 219 4.12 -1.02 -14.89
C GLU A 219 4.60 -0.95 -13.43
N LEU A 220 4.70 -2.11 -12.78
CA LEU A 220 5.24 -2.21 -11.44
C LEU A 220 6.75 -1.98 -11.46
N LEU A 221 7.26 -1.13 -10.56
CA LEU A 221 8.69 -1.01 -10.29
C LEU A 221 9.14 -2.20 -9.46
N GLU A 222 9.72 -3.21 -10.12
CA GLU A 222 10.08 -4.48 -9.50
C GLU A 222 11.02 -4.34 -8.28
N SER A 223 11.89 -3.34 -8.30
CA SER A 223 12.78 -3.00 -7.17
C SER A 223 12.05 -2.62 -5.87
N THR A 224 10.74 -2.41 -5.94
CA THR A 224 9.90 -1.94 -4.83
C THR A 224 8.89 -2.99 -4.35
N GLU A 225 8.98 -4.24 -4.80
CA GLU A 225 8.02 -5.31 -4.43
C GLU A 225 7.93 -5.57 -2.90
N GLU A 226 9.00 -5.25 -2.17
CA GLU A 226 9.07 -5.34 -0.72
C GLU A 226 8.59 -4.08 0.02
N PHE A 227 8.24 -3.01 -0.70
CA PHE A 227 7.62 -1.82 -0.12
C PHE A 227 6.13 -2.06 0.09
N LYS A 228 5.76 -2.59 1.26
CA LYS A 228 4.39 -3.01 1.57
C LYS A 228 3.45 -1.83 1.83
N TYR A 229 3.96 -0.72 2.35
CA TYR A 229 3.17 0.49 2.54
C TYR A 229 3.98 1.74 2.21
N ILE A 230 3.56 2.42 1.15
CA ILE A 230 4.15 3.69 0.73
C ILE A 230 3.31 4.80 1.35
N SER A 231 3.92 5.62 2.20
CA SER A 231 3.22 6.70 2.90
C SER A 231 3.03 7.94 2.04
N ASP A 232 4.06 8.32 1.28
CA ASP A 232 4.03 9.40 0.31
C ASP A 232 5.20 9.28 -0.70
N ILE A 233 5.07 9.92 -1.86
CA ILE A 233 6.09 9.96 -2.92
C ILE A 233 6.26 11.41 -3.38
N LYS A 234 7.51 11.87 -3.53
CA LYS A 234 7.84 13.15 -4.17
C LYS A 234 8.99 12.96 -5.15
N VAL A 235 9.00 13.74 -6.23
CA VAL A 235 10.12 13.79 -7.18
C VAL A 235 10.73 15.18 -7.14
N ARG A 236 12.04 15.25 -6.90
CA ARG A 236 12.82 16.48 -6.87
C ARG A 236 13.67 16.60 -8.12
N ASN A 237 13.71 17.80 -8.70
CA ASN A 237 14.71 18.12 -9.71
C ASN A 237 16.04 18.49 -9.02
N GLU A 238 17.05 17.65 -9.17
CA GLU A 238 18.41 17.89 -8.67
C GLU A 238 19.34 18.15 -9.86
N ASN A 239 19.52 19.43 -10.19
CA ASN A 239 20.39 19.90 -11.27
C ASN A 239 20.08 19.25 -12.64
N GLY A 240 18.79 19.12 -12.97
CA GLY A 240 18.31 18.50 -14.20
C GLY A 240 18.05 17.00 -14.11
N ASN A 241 18.35 16.36 -12.96
CA ASN A 241 18.09 14.95 -12.73
C ASN A 241 16.83 14.76 -11.90
N SER A 242 16.02 13.77 -12.25
CA SER A 242 14.84 13.37 -11.47
C SER A 242 15.26 12.46 -10.33
N VAL A 243 15.04 12.91 -9.10
CA VAL A 243 15.34 12.15 -7.89
C VAL A 243 14.06 11.85 -7.14
N ILE A 244 13.79 10.57 -6.95
CA ILE A 244 12.55 10.07 -6.34
C ILE A 244 12.79 9.84 -4.86
N TYR A 245 11.85 10.31 -4.05
CA TYR A 245 11.79 10.10 -2.62
C TYR A 245 10.49 9.37 -2.28
N ALA A 246 10.60 8.20 -1.64
CA ALA A 246 9.45 7.39 -1.23
C ALA A 246 9.50 7.11 0.27
N GLY A 247 8.46 7.52 0.98
CA GLY A 247 8.29 7.19 2.38
C GLY A 247 7.76 5.77 2.52
N ILE A 248 8.51 4.90 3.20
CA ILE A 248 8.20 3.47 3.33
C ILE A 248 7.98 3.14 4.80
N VAL A 249 6.90 2.42 5.10
CA VAL A 249 6.53 2.04 6.46
C VAL A 249 6.00 0.61 6.54
N SER A 250 5.99 0.07 7.74
CA SER A 250 5.42 -1.23 8.08
C SER A 250 4.04 -1.07 8.73
N GLY A 251 3.22 -2.13 8.67
CA GLY A 251 1.86 -2.09 9.18
C GLY A 251 1.27 -3.48 9.42
N THR A 252 0.17 -3.53 10.17
CA THR A 252 -0.57 -4.75 10.51
C THR A 252 -1.85 -4.84 9.70
N TYR A 253 -2.13 -6.01 9.10
CA TYR A 253 -3.35 -6.28 8.35
C TYR A 253 -3.88 -7.67 8.73
N HIS A 254 -5.18 -7.78 9.04
CA HIS A 254 -5.82 -8.99 9.59
C HIS A 254 -5.05 -9.62 10.77
N GLY A 255 -4.47 -8.78 11.64
CA GLY A 255 -3.71 -9.24 12.81
C GLY A 255 -2.31 -9.79 12.48
N ILE A 256 -1.86 -9.67 11.22
CA ILE A 256 -0.54 -10.10 10.77
C ILE A 256 0.29 -8.86 10.46
N GLU A 257 1.54 -8.83 10.94
CA GLU A 257 2.50 -7.79 10.60
C GLU A 257 3.03 -8.01 9.18
N HIS A 258 3.05 -6.94 8.40
CA HIS A 258 3.61 -6.86 7.06
C HIS A 258 4.75 -5.85 7.09
N PRO A 259 5.98 -6.27 7.46
CA PRO A 259 7.13 -5.40 7.43
C PRO A 259 7.48 -5.02 5.98
N SER A 260 7.81 -3.75 5.77
CA SER A 260 8.40 -3.32 4.51
C SER A 260 9.90 -3.62 4.50
N GLY A 261 10.40 -4.14 3.39
CA GLY A 261 11.81 -4.42 3.20
C GLY A 261 12.57 -3.25 2.53
N PRO A 262 13.85 -3.01 2.86
CA PRO A 262 14.59 -3.64 3.95
C PRO A 262 14.20 -3.13 5.36
N SER A 263 13.60 -1.94 5.46
CA SER A 263 13.10 -1.36 6.72
C SER A 263 12.10 -0.22 6.45
N ASP A 264 11.46 0.29 7.50
CA ASP A 264 10.85 1.63 7.47
C ASP A 264 11.93 2.70 7.14
N GLY A 265 11.52 3.81 6.53
CA GLY A 265 12.43 4.92 6.23
C GLY A 265 12.05 5.71 5.00
N LEU A 266 12.84 6.75 4.72
CA LEU A 266 12.76 7.49 3.47
C LEU A 266 13.77 6.91 2.49
N TYR A 267 13.29 6.44 1.33
CA TYR A 267 14.13 5.86 0.29
C TYR A 267 14.30 6.83 -0.87
N ARG A 268 15.53 6.95 -1.35
CA ARG A 268 15.95 7.84 -2.43
C ARG A 268 16.40 7.02 -3.65
N SER A 269 15.98 7.42 -4.84
CA SER A 269 16.45 6.86 -6.11
C SER A 269 16.83 7.94 -7.11
N THR A 270 17.97 7.78 -7.77
CA THR A 270 18.50 8.71 -8.80
C THR A 270 18.52 8.10 -10.21
N ASP A 271 18.01 6.89 -10.38
CA ASP A 271 18.06 6.13 -11.63
C ASP A 271 16.67 5.68 -12.09
N GLY A 272 15.67 6.53 -11.80
CA GLY A 272 14.30 6.33 -12.22
C GLY A 272 13.56 5.20 -11.47
N GLY A 273 14.07 4.80 -10.30
CA GLY A 273 13.48 3.81 -9.41
C GLY A 273 14.10 2.42 -9.51
N THR A 274 15.28 2.26 -10.13
CA THR A 274 15.92 0.95 -10.29
C THR A 274 16.67 0.53 -9.03
N ASN A 275 17.37 1.48 -8.40
CA ASN A 275 18.04 1.30 -7.12
C ASN A 275 17.53 2.33 -6.10
N TRP A 276 17.52 1.93 -4.82
CA TRP A 276 17.04 2.73 -3.71
C TRP A 276 18.02 2.71 -2.54
N GLU A 277 18.22 3.88 -1.93
CA GLU A 277 19.03 4.06 -0.73
C GLU A 277 18.16 4.62 0.40
N GLN A 278 18.24 4.03 1.59
CA GLN A 278 17.62 4.59 2.79
C GLN A 278 18.43 5.82 3.23
N VAL A 279 17.79 6.98 3.37
CA VAL A 279 18.50 8.24 3.65
C VAL A 279 18.15 8.90 4.99
N MET A 280 17.14 8.43 5.71
CA MET A 280 16.69 9.07 6.97
C MET A 280 17.49 8.55 8.17
N PRO A 281 17.81 9.36 9.18
CA PRO A 281 18.55 8.89 10.35
C PRO A 281 17.75 7.87 11.17
N ASP A 282 18.49 7.09 11.95
CA ASP A 282 17.93 6.27 13.01
C ASP A 282 17.35 7.13 14.15
N ILE A 283 16.32 6.60 14.79
CA ILE A 283 15.76 7.17 16.02
C ILE A 283 16.85 7.12 17.10
N ALA A 284 17.06 8.20 17.85
CA ALA A 284 18.10 8.26 18.86
C ALA A 284 18.03 7.09 19.85
N GLY A 285 19.14 6.34 19.98
CA GLY A 285 19.22 5.16 20.86
C GLY A 285 18.49 3.91 20.33
N LYS A 286 18.08 3.91 19.07
CA LYS A 286 17.50 2.76 18.36
C LYS A 286 18.35 2.47 17.12
N GLU A 287 18.37 1.21 16.70
CA GLU A 287 19.04 0.77 15.46
C GLU A 287 18.02 0.67 14.32
N MET A 288 17.18 1.70 14.18
CA MET A 288 16.12 1.72 13.17
C MET A 288 15.74 3.15 12.76
N PRO A 289 15.44 3.38 11.46
CA PRO A 289 15.01 4.69 10.98
C PRO A 289 13.68 5.15 11.57
N TYR A 290 13.44 6.46 11.52
CA TYR A 290 12.09 7.00 11.69
C TYR A 290 11.13 6.38 10.65
N ALA A 291 9.83 6.34 10.95
CA ALA A 291 8.82 5.99 9.96
C ALA A 291 8.19 7.27 9.38
N PRO A 292 8.34 7.53 8.07
CA PRO A 292 7.85 8.77 7.45
C PRO A 292 6.35 8.71 7.24
N ALA A 293 5.66 9.74 7.67
CA ALA A 293 4.21 9.88 7.59
C ALA A 293 3.76 10.77 6.44
N ASP A 294 4.58 11.76 6.12
CA ASP A 294 4.32 12.80 5.14
C ASP A 294 5.66 13.33 4.63
N LEU A 295 5.71 13.63 3.33
CA LEU A 295 6.87 14.24 2.70
C LEU A 295 6.45 15.57 2.09
N GLU A 296 7.32 16.57 2.18
CA GLU A 296 7.10 17.83 1.49
C GLU A 296 8.40 18.37 0.90
N ILE A 297 8.33 18.89 -0.32
CA ILE A 297 9.43 19.61 -0.95
C ILE A 297 9.00 21.06 -1.10
N SER A 298 9.66 21.94 -0.37
CA SER A 298 9.39 23.37 -0.43
C SER A 298 9.87 23.98 -1.75
N SER A 299 9.42 25.19 -2.08
CA SER A 299 9.74 25.85 -3.35
C SER A 299 11.22 26.20 -3.54
N ASN A 300 12.04 26.13 -2.48
CA ASN A 300 13.50 26.26 -2.56
C ASN A 300 14.24 24.91 -2.69
N GLY A 301 13.51 23.78 -2.71
CA GLY A 301 14.06 22.43 -2.85
C GLY A 301 14.38 21.71 -1.54
N ARG A 302 14.24 22.35 -0.37
CA ARG A 302 14.39 21.68 0.94
C ARG A 302 13.29 20.64 1.14
N ILE A 303 13.70 19.46 1.59
CA ILE A 303 12.82 18.33 1.91
C ILE A 303 12.47 18.38 3.39
N PHE A 304 11.19 18.20 3.71
CA PHE A 304 10.65 18.02 5.04
C PHE A 304 10.00 16.65 5.16
N VAL A 305 10.15 16.02 6.32
CA VAL A 305 9.52 14.75 6.65
C VAL A 305 8.86 14.86 8.01
N GLY A 306 7.58 14.49 8.06
CA GLY A 306 6.85 14.32 9.31
C GLY A 306 6.92 12.87 9.73
N SER A 307 7.25 12.57 10.98
CA SER A 307 7.35 11.19 11.46
C SER A 307 6.03 10.67 12.06
N MET A 308 5.92 9.35 12.19
CA MET A 308 4.90 8.65 12.96
C MET A 308 5.50 7.42 13.66
N LYS A 309 4.80 6.86 14.64
CA LYS A 309 5.29 5.70 15.43
C LYS A 309 5.40 4.42 14.60
N ASN A 310 6.52 3.72 14.54
CA ASN A 310 6.64 2.42 13.85
C ASN A 310 5.87 1.28 14.55
N LEU A 311 5.97 0.04 14.06
CA LEU A 311 5.31 -1.14 14.65
C LEU A 311 5.71 -1.38 16.11
N ASP A 312 6.95 -1.05 16.48
CA ASP A 312 7.45 -1.13 17.86
C ASP A 312 7.00 0.04 18.74
N GLY A 313 6.21 0.98 18.19
CA GLY A 313 5.71 2.16 18.88
C GLY A 313 6.74 3.29 19.06
N ASN A 314 7.92 3.20 18.44
CA ASN A 314 8.98 4.20 18.51
C ASN A 314 8.79 5.32 17.47
N GLY A 315 9.22 6.55 17.79
CA GLY A 315 9.12 7.72 16.90
C GLY A 315 7.79 8.47 17.02
N GLY A 316 7.41 9.18 15.96
CA GLY A 316 6.26 10.10 15.97
C GLY A 316 6.59 11.45 16.59
N ALA A 317 5.72 12.43 16.34
CA ALA A 317 5.87 13.82 16.79
C ALA A 317 7.23 14.48 16.48
N THR A 318 7.91 14.03 15.42
CA THR A 318 9.21 14.55 14.98
C THR A 318 9.08 15.17 13.60
N ILE A 319 9.73 16.31 13.40
CA ILE A 319 9.93 16.93 12.09
C ILE A 319 11.40 16.75 11.73
N LEU A 320 11.67 16.28 10.52
CA LEU A 320 13.02 16.21 9.96
C LEU A 320 13.09 17.07 8.70
N TRP A 321 14.25 17.64 8.40
CA TRP A 321 14.46 18.35 7.15
C TRP A 321 15.89 18.22 6.63
N SER A 322 16.07 18.39 5.32
CA SER A 322 17.37 18.39 4.66
C SER A 322 17.35 19.15 3.33
N ASP A 323 18.41 19.90 3.06
CA ASP A 323 18.66 20.52 1.75
C ASP A 323 19.22 19.49 0.75
N GLU A 324 20.10 18.61 1.20
CA GLU A 324 20.76 17.62 0.33
C GLU A 324 19.89 16.38 0.09
N GLY A 325 19.05 16.01 1.06
CA GLY A 325 18.19 14.83 0.99
C GLY A 325 18.96 13.51 0.93
N THR A 326 20.18 13.46 1.46
CA THR A 326 21.07 12.29 1.47
C THR A 326 21.31 11.78 2.90
N ALA A 327 21.82 10.54 3.04
CA ALA A 327 22.15 9.99 4.36
C ALA A 327 23.14 10.91 5.10
N GLY A 328 22.86 11.16 6.39
CA GLY A 328 23.69 12.02 7.25
C GLY A 328 23.49 13.53 7.09
N SER A 329 22.59 13.98 6.20
CA SER A 329 22.34 15.41 5.96
C SER A 329 21.15 16.00 6.75
N TRP A 330 20.47 15.18 7.56
CA TRP A 330 19.19 15.54 8.16
C TRP A 330 19.34 16.27 9.49
N THR A 331 18.54 17.33 9.64
CA THR A 331 18.29 17.99 10.91
C THR A 331 17.00 17.46 11.53
N ILE A 332 17.00 17.27 12.85
CA ILE A 332 15.89 16.69 13.61
C ILE A 332 15.33 17.75 14.56
N TYR A 333 14.01 17.91 14.55
CA TYR A 333 13.24 18.68 15.52
C TYR A 333 12.26 17.74 16.23
N ASP A 334 12.64 17.32 17.43
CA ASP A 334 11.98 16.29 18.26
C ASP A 334 11.34 16.84 19.54
N TYR A 335 11.22 18.18 19.67
CA TYR A 335 10.68 18.83 20.86
C TYR A 335 9.34 18.21 21.33
N TYR A 336 8.41 17.94 20.40
CA TYR A 336 7.10 17.37 20.74
C TYR A 336 7.15 15.89 21.12
N GLU A 337 8.13 15.12 20.64
CA GLU A 337 8.37 13.74 21.08
C GLU A 337 8.73 13.71 22.57
N THR A 338 9.41 14.74 23.07
CA THR A 338 9.79 14.86 24.49
C THR A 338 8.67 15.35 25.41
N ILE A 339 7.83 16.28 24.96
CA ILE A 339 6.81 16.90 25.83
C ILE A 339 5.49 16.13 25.85
N ILE A 340 5.08 15.51 24.73
CA ILE A 340 3.80 14.81 24.62
C ILE A 340 3.66 13.68 25.64
N PRO A 341 4.67 12.81 25.89
CA PRO A 341 4.56 11.74 26.88
C PRO A 341 4.28 12.21 28.31
N ASN A 342 4.51 13.48 28.62
CA ASN A 342 4.25 14.08 29.93
C ASN A 342 2.88 14.76 30.01
N ASP A 343 2.12 14.80 28.92
CA ASP A 343 0.74 15.31 28.89
C ASP A 343 -0.21 14.30 29.58
N PRO A 344 -0.98 14.71 30.60
CA PRO A 344 -1.85 13.80 31.34
C PRO A 344 -3.08 13.34 30.54
N GLU A 345 -3.49 14.09 29.50
CA GLU A 345 -4.67 13.79 28.69
C GLU A 345 -4.29 13.17 27.34
N PHE A 346 -3.16 13.58 26.76
CA PHE A 346 -2.70 13.14 25.44
C PHE A 346 -1.25 12.58 25.44
N PRO A 347 -0.92 11.55 26.22
CA PRO A 347 0.45 11.06 26.42
C PRO A 347 1.07 10.32 25.22
N VAL A 348 0.37 10.20 24.09
CA VAL A 348 0.82 9.38 22.94
C VAL A 348 1.24 10.29 21.78
N PRO A 349 2.54 10.30 21.42
CA PRO A 349 3.02 10.96 20.21
C PRO A 349 2.30 10.45 18.96
N GLY A 350 1.75 11.39 18.19
CA GLY A 350 1.02 11.11 16.95
C GLY A 350 1.85 11.39 15.71
N ARG A 351 1.15 11.36 14.57
CA ARG A 351 1.73 11.67 13.26
C ARG A 351 1.98 13.16 13.10
N VAL A 352 3.01 13.50 12.34
CA VAL A 352 3.24 14.85 11.84
C VAL A 352 2.87 14.94 10.36
N ILE A 353 2.07 15.95 10.00
CA ILE A 353 1.74 16.33 8.62
C ILE A 353 2.29 17.74 8.37
N LEU A 354 2.79 18.01 7.17
CA LEU A 354 3.52 19.22 6.81
C LEU A 354 2.97 19.81 5.51
N SER A 355 3.19 21.11 5.32
CA SER A 355 3.03 21.75 4.02
C SER A 355 3.89 23.01 3.94
N ALA A 356 4.57 23.20 2.81
CA ALA A 356 5.37 24.39 2.55
C ALA A 356 4.56 25.39 1.73
N ALA A 357 4.72 26.67 2.01
CA ALA A 357 4.06 27.71 1.23
C ALA A 357 4.67 27.78 -0.18
N PRO A 358 3.87 27.68 -1.25
CA PRO A 358 4.41 27.77 -2.61
C PRO A 358 5.10 29.12 -2.90
N SER A 359 4.62 30.20 -2.26
CA SER A 359 5.12 31.56 -2.42
C SER A 359 6.47 31.82 -1.74
N ASP A 360 6.84 31.04 -0.73
CA ASP A 360 8.07 31.22 0.05
C ASP A 360 8.45 29.90 0.72
N GLY A 361 9.53 29.28 0.25
CA GLY A 361 10.01 27.98 0.74
C GLY A 361 10.48 27.98 2.19
N ASN A 362 10.68 29.16 2.80
CA ASN A 362 11.01 29.25 4.23
C ASN A 362 9.77 29.19 5.12
N ILE A 363 8.57 29.37 4.57
CA ILE A 363 7.33 29.30 5.34
C ILE A 363 6.79 27.88 5.27
N VAL A 364 6.81 27.19 6.40
CA VAL A 364 6.34 25.80 6.52
C VAL A 364 5.36 25.70 7.67
N TYR A 365 4.27 24.97 7.47
CA TYR A 365 3.31 24.65 8.50
C TYR A 365 3.40 23.17 8.84
N ALA A 366 3.23 22.84 10.11
CA ALA A 366 3.16 21.46 10.58
C ALA A 366 1.95 21.28 11.49
N ILE A 367 1.36 20.09 11.47
CA ILE A 367 0.40 19.65 12.48
C ILE A 367 1.00 18.43 13.16
N VAL A 368 1.27 18.55 14.46
CA VAL A 368 1.73 17.45 15.30
C VAL A 368 0.54 16.84 16.02
N GLY A 369 0.33 15.55 15.81
CA GLY A 369 -0.69 14.78 16.50
C GLY A 369 -0.27 14.40 17.92
N ALA A 370 -1.24 14.40 18.84
CA ALA A 370 -1.12 13.82 20.17
C ALA A 370 -2.39 13.04 20.51
N GLY A 371 -2.27 12.04 21.39
CA GLY A 371 -3.30 11.03 21.57
C GLY A 371 -3.26 10.27 22.88
N TRP A 372 -4.13 9.28 23.00
CA TRP A 372 -4.20 8.38 24.16
C TRP A 372 -4.52 6.95 23.69
N ILE A 373 -4.28 5.98 24.57
CA ILE A 373 -4.69 4.60 24.34
C ILE A 373 -6.08 4.39 24.97
N GLY A 374 -7.09 4.19 24.13
CA GLY A 374 -8.46 3.87 24.55
C GLY A 374 -8.73 2.37 24.58
N SER A 375 -9.95 1.97 24.96
CA SER A 375 -10.38 0.56 24.94
C SER A 375 -10.80 0.12 23.52
N PRO A 376 -10.46 -1.10 23.04
CA PRO A 376 -9.61 -2.12 23.66
C PRO A 376 -8.14 -2.06 23.17
N ASN A 377 -7.36 -1.09 23.68
CA ASN A 377 -5.99 -0.74 23.26
C ASN A 377 -5.87 -0.03 21.91
N PHE A 378 -6.81 0.86 21.63
CA PHE A 378 -6.81 1.63 20.39
C PHE A 378 -6.05 2.95 20.55
N ASN A 379 -5.16 3.26 19.61
CA ASN A 379 -4.47 4.55 19.60
C ASN A 379 -5.36 5.63 18.96
N TYR A 380 -5.91 6.52 19.79
CA TYR A 380 -6.65 7.69 19.34
C TYR A 380 -5.71 8.89 19.31
N ALA A 381 -5.50 9.49 18.14
CA ALA A 381 -4.72 10.71 18.01
C ALA A 381 -5.47 11.77 17.20
N ARG A 382 -5.28 13.03 17.57
CA ARG A 382 -5.81 14.20 16.85
C ARG A 382 -4.71 15.23 16.64
N GLY A 383 -4.85 16.07 15.62
CA GLY A 383 -3.96 17.21 15.42
C GLY A 383 -4.06 18.13 16.63
N ARG A 384 -2.96 18.28 17.38
CA ARG A 384 -2.95 18.99 18.66
C ARG A 384 -2.17 20.29 18.58
N TYR A 385 -1.00 20.26 17.97
CA TYR A 385 -0.12 21.42 17.85
C TYR A 385 -0.04 21.83 16.39
N ILE A 386 -0.44 23.08 16.09
CA ILE A 386 -0.27 23.67 14.77
C ILE A 386 0.96 24.56 14.85
N LEU A 387 1.95 24.28 14.02
CA LEU A 387 3.22 24.97 14.02
C LEU A 387 3.39 25.76 12.73
N LYS A 388 4.15 26.85 12.83
CA LYS A 388 4.65 27.60 11.69
C LYS A 388 6.14 27.88 11.88
N SER A 389 6.92 27.56 10.87
CA SER A 389 8.26 28.07 10.65
C SER A 389 8.22 29.20 9.61
N THR A 390 9.12 30.16 9.75
CA THR A 390 9.39 31.24 8.77
C THR A 390 10.84 31.27 8.33
N ASP A 391 11.62 30.25 8.69
CA ASP A 391 13.06 30.12 8.49
C ASP A 391 13.44 28.73 7.94
N GLY A 392 12.51 28.09 7.22
CA GLY A 392 12.78 26.80 6.57
C GLY A 392 12.91 25.64 7.54
N GLY A 393 12.27 25.71 8.70
CA GLY A 393 12.22 24.66 9.72
C GLY A 393 13.33 24.71 10.77
N GLU A 394 14.16 25.76 10.77
CA GLU A 394 15.18 25.98 11.81
C GLU A 394 14.52 26.27 13.17
N SER A 395 13.42 27.03 13.18
CA SER A 395 12.61 27.27 14.36
C SER A 395 11.11 27.16 14.07
N TRP A 396 10.36 26.81 15.11
CA TRP A 396 8.91 26.59 15.05
C TRP A 396 8.20 27.40 16.12
N SER A 397 7.09 28.00 15.72
CA SER A 397 6.18 28.71 16.63
C SER A 397 4.79 28.12 16.55
N GLU A 398 4.17 27.86 17.69
CA GLU A 398 2.77 27.42 17.74
C GLU A 398 1.85 28.52 17.20
N LYS A 399 0.77 28.08 16.54
CA LYS A 399 -0.32 28.91 16.05
C LYS A 399 -1.62 28.42 16.64
N ASN A 400 -2.43 29.39 17.09
CA ASN A 400 -3.78 29.11 17.54
C ASN A 400 -4.65 28.65 16.37
N LEU A 401 -5.62 27.78 16.67
CA LEU A 401 -6.72 27.50 15.76
C LEU A 401 -7.41 28.83 15.36
N PRO A 402 -7.78 29.00 14.08
CA PRO A 402 -8.60 30.14 13.68
C PRO A 402 -9.92 30.09 14.46
N GLY A 403 -10.12 31.00 15.41
CA GLY A 403 -11.39 31.14 16.15
C GLY A 403 -11.33 30.96 17.66
N GLY A 404 -10.19 30.62 18.26
CA GLY A 404 -10.01 30.67 19.73
C GLY A 404 -11.01 29.83 20.53
N ASP A 405 -11.20 28.57 20.15
CA ASP A 405 -12.02 27.64 20.92
C ASP A 405 -11.29 27.20 22.21
N PRO A 406 -11.83 27.49 23.41
CA PRO A 406 -11.19 27.15 24.69
C PRO A 406 -11.31 25.65 25.07
N GLY A 407 -11.90 24.80 24.21
CA GLY A 407 -12.25 23.41 24.52
C GLY A 407 -11.39 22.30 23.91
N TRP A 408 -10.17 22.59 23.41
CA TRP A 408 -9.26 21.60 22.81
C TRP A 408 -8.06 21.21 23.64
#